data_AF-A0A7W5PQN5-F1
#
_entry.id   AF-A0A7W5PQN5-F1
#
_cell.length_a   1.000
_cell.length_b   1.000
_cell.length_c   1.000
_cell.angle_alpha   90.00
_cell.angle_beta   90.00
_cell.angle_gamma   90.00
#
_symmetry.space_group_name_H-M   'P 1'
#
loop_
_entity.id
_entity.type
_entity.pdbx_description
1 polymer ?
#
loop_
_entity_poly.entity_id
_entity_poly.type
_entity_poly.pdbx_seq_one_letter_code
_entity_poly.pdbx_strand_id
1 'polypeptide(L)'
;MDDLKLYRLVPIAAPDDPNWDLAPSHGVVVVAALTPGDARIVAAEAELDFLEIDGSPAEDKSTKNASAFRNEKLYTVIEEAAHTEITERGVVRGEVRVDNIVSTQV
;
A
#
# COMPACT_ATOMS: atom_id res chain seq x y z
N MET A 1 0.19 22.05 -13.29
CA MET A 1 0.05 21.29 -12.05
C MET A 1 -0.72 20.06 -12.44
N ASP A 2 -0.03 18.92 -12.50
CA ASP A 2 -0.67 17.64 -12.77
C ASP A 2 -1.59 17.33 -11.59
N ASP A 3 -2.87 17.13 -11.85
CA ASP A 3 -3.85 16.86 -10.81
C ASP A 3 -3.67 15.43 -10.30
N LEU A 4 -3.69 15.26 -8.97
CA LEU A 4 -3.62 13.95 -8.37
C LEU A 4 -4.93 13.21 -8.62
N LYS A 5 -4.83 11.89 -8.67
CA LYS A 5 -5.95 10.99 -8.87
C LYS A 5 -5.98 9.96 -7.78
N LEU A 6 -7.18 9.43 -7.51
CA LEU A 6 -7.33 8.33 -6.58
C LEU A 6 -7.17 7.01 -7.31
N TYR A 7 -6.24 6.21 -6.82
CA TYR A 7 -5.97 4.87 -7.31
C TYR A 7 -6.18 3.86 -6.18
N ARG A 8 -7.01 2.85 -6.44
CA ARG A 8 -7.27 1.74 -5.53
C ARG A 8 -6.48 0.51 -5.97
N LEU A 9 -5.61 0.04 -5.07
CA LEU A 9 -4.86 -1.19 -5.19
C LEU A 9 -5.66 -2.32 -4.55
N VAL A 10 -6.00 -3.34 -5.34
CA VAL A 10 -6.80 -4.48 -4.91
C VAL A 10 -6.00 -5.77 -5.10
N PRO A 11 -5.94 -6.66 -4.09
CA PRO A 11 -5.32 -7.97 -4.26
C PRO A 11 -6.15 -8.81 -5.23
N ILE A 12 -5.49 -9.40 -6.23
CA ILE A 12 -6.12 -10.24 -7.26
C ILE A 12 -5.65 -11.70 -7.20
N ALA A 13 -4.53 -11.97 -6.50
CA ALA A 13 -4.06 -13.33 -6.30
C ALA A 13 -4.91 -14.08 -5.25
N ALA A 14 -5.00 -15.40 -5.41
CA ALA A 14 -5.66 -16.27 -4.44
C ALA A 14 -4.98 -16.16 -3.05
N PRO A 15 -5.69 -16.36 -1.93
CA PRO A 15 -5.09 -16.26 -0.59
C PRO A 15 -3.93 -17.24 -0.36
N ASP A 16 -3.94 -18.40 -1.02
CA ASP A 16 -2.89 -19.43 -0.97
C ASP A 16 -1.82 -19.27 -2.06
N ASP A 17 -1.78 -18.12 -2.77
CA ASP A 17 -0.77 -17.90 -3.81
C ASP A 17 0.65 -17.81 -3.19
N PRO A 18 1.63 -18.57 -3.70
CA PRO A 18 2.99 -18.59 -3.12
C PRO A 18 3.72 -17.26 -3.23
N ASN A 19 3.28 -16.34 -4.09
CA ASN A 19 3.87 -15.00 -4.15
C ASN A 19 3.57 -14.18 -2.89
N TRP A 20 2.55 -14.55 -2.09
CA TRP A 20 2.28 -13.92 -0.78
C TRP A 20 3.32 -14.26 0.28
N ASP A 21 4.03 -15.39 0.15
CA ASP A 21 5.13 -15.76 1.06
C ASP A 21 6.36 -14.84 0.85
N LEU A 22 6.52 -14.31 -0.37
CA LEU A 22 7.59 -13.38 -0.70
C LEU A 22 7.29 -11.94 -0.27
N ALA A 23 6.00 -11.57 -0.24
CA ALA A 23 5.53 -10.25 0.14
C ALA A 23 4.09 -10.35 0.66
N PRO A 24 3.84 -10.10 1.96
CA PRO A 24 2.53 -10.32 2.56
C PRO A 24 1.45 -9.40 1.97
N SER A 25 0.19 -9.86 2.01
CA SER A 25 -0.94 -9.05 1.55
C SER A 25 -1.32 -8.01 2.58
N HIS A 26 -1.44 -6.76 2.16
CA HIS A 26 -1.87 -5.62 2.98
C HIS A 26 -3.35 -5.23 2.76
N GLY A 27 -4.13 -6.06 2.07
CA GLY A 27 -5.55 -5.76 1.80
C GLY A 27 -5.74 -4.68 0.74
N VAL A 28 -6.84 -3.95 0.78
CA VAL A 28 -7.15 -2.90 -0.22
C VAL A 28 -6.63 -1.56 0.26
N VAL A 29 -5.90 -0.84 -0.59
CA VAL A 29 -5.36 0.50 -0.31
C VAL A 29 -5.77 1.47 -1.42
N VAL A 30 -6.12 2.69 -1.04
CA VAL A 30 -6.40 3.82 -1.93
C VAL A 30 -5.35 4.89 -1.69
N VAL A 31 -4.70 5.31 -2.77
CA VAL A 31 -3.64 6.32 -2.76
C VAL A 31 -3.98 7.48 -3.69
N ALA A 32 -3.48 8.67 -3.35
CA ALA A 32 -3.41 9.81 -4.24
C ALA A 32 -2.07 9.76 -4.99
N ALA A 33 -2.13 9.66 -6.32
CA ALA A 33 -0.95 9.54 -7.17
C ALA A 33 -1.22 10.15 -8.56
N LEU A 34 -0.15 10.36 -9.33
CA LEU A 34 -0.24 10.96 -10.68
C LEU A 34 -0.62 9.94 -11.76
N THR A 35 -0.20 8.69 -11.59
CA THR A 35 -0.36 7.61 -12.57
C THR A 35 -0.53 6.27 -11.85
N PRO A 36 -1.02 5.21 -12.52
CA PRO A 36 -1.09 3.88 -11.91
C PRO A 36 0.30 3.28 -11.57
N GLY A 37 1.36 3.72 -12.26
CA GLY A 37 2.73 3.35 -11.88
C GLY A 37 3.16 4.06 -10.60
N ASP A 38 2.90 5.36 -10.53
CA ASP A 38 3.14 6.18 -9.33
C ASP A 38 2.38 5.67 -8.11
N ALA A 39 1.12 5.25 -8.28
CA ALA A 39 0.31 4.68 -7.22
C ALA A 39 0.95 3.46 -6.54
N ARG A 40 1.63 2.60 -7.30
CA ARG A 40 2.37 1.44 -6.74
C ARG A 40 3.59 1.87 -5.94
N ILE A 41 4.25 2.95 -6.34
CA ILE A 41 5.39 3.50 -5.60
C ILE A 41 4.87 4.10 -4.29
N VAL A 42 3.85 4.96 -4.34
CA VAL A 42 3.23 5.57 -3.15
C VAL A 42 2.75 4.52 -2.15
N ALA A 43 2.07 3.47 -2.62
CA ALA A 43 1.62 2.38 -1.75
C ALA A 43 2.78 1.61 -1.10
N ALA A 44 3.85 1.34 -1.87
CA ALA A 44 5.05 0.66 -1.35
C ALA A 44 5.87 1.53 -0.39
N GLU A 45 5.92 2.84 -0.61
CA GLU A 45 6.57 3.78 0.31
C GLU A 45 5.82 3.82 1.65
N ALA A 46 4.48 3.79 1.62
CA ALA A 46 3.68 3.73 2.83
C ALA A 46 3.86 2.41 3.61
N GLU A 47 4.05 1.28 2.93
CA GLU A 47 4.36 -0.02 3.56
C GLU A 47 5.58 0.06 4.51
N LEU A 48 6.62 0.82 4.12
CA LEU A 48 7.81 1.03 4.95
C LEU A 48 7.52 1.92 6.16
N ASP A 49 6.73 2.98 5.98
CA ASP A 49 6.31 3.87 7.07
C ASP A 49 5.53 3.09 8.14
N PHE A 50 4.66 2.15 7.75
CA PHE A 50 3.95 1.27 8.68
C PHE A 50 4.87 0.32 9.45
N LEU A 51 5.95 -0.17 8.84
CA LEU A 51 6.92 -1.04 9.51
C LEU A 51 7.82 -0.29 10.50
N GLU A 52 8.15 0.98 10.21
CA GLU A 52 8.99 1.81 11.08
C GLU A 52 8.27 2.26 12.37
N ILE A 53 6.93 2.28 12.39
CA ILE A 53 6.15 2.69 13.57
C ILE A 53 6.07 1.58 14.64
N ASP A 54 6.18 0.30 14.26
CA ASP A 54 6.02 -0.86 15.18
C ASP A 54 7.35 -1.54 15.57
N GLY A 55 8.44 -1.28 14.85
CA GLY A 55 9.75 -1.90 15.09
C GLY A 55 10.72 -1.03 15.88
N SER A 56 11.28 -1.54 16.98
CA SER A 56 12.52 -0.98 17.56
C SER A 56 13.62 -0.83 16.49
N PRO A 57 14.54 0.15 16.59
CA PRO A 57 15.52 0.42 15.54
C PRO A 57 16.62 -0.66 15.52
N ALA A 58 16.35 -1.77 14.84
CA ALA A 58 17.25 -2.89 14.57
C ALA A 58 16.44 -3.89 13.74
N GLU A 59 16.88 -4.51 12.66
CA GLU A 59 18.18 -4.74 12.06
C GLU A 59 17.88 -5.24 10.63
N ASP A 60 18.88 -5.17 9.75
CA ASP A 60 18.86 -5.79 8.41
C ASP A 60 17.86 -5.25 7.38
N LYS A 61 18.31 -4.22 6.65
CA LYS A 61 17.85 -3.91 5.28
C LYS A 61 18.23 -5.03 4.31
N SER A 62 17.80 -6.25 4.59
CA SER A 62 17.91 -7.34 3.63
C SER A 62 17.10 -6.97 2.40
N THR A 63 17.73 -7.08 1.25
CA THR A 63 17.28 -6.88 -0.14
C THR A 63 16.05 -7.74 -0.53
N LYS A 64 15.17 -8.10 0.40
CA LYS A 64 14.15 -9.15 0.31
C LYS A 64 12.71 -8.70 0.54
N ASN A 65 12.43 -7.43 0.85
CA ASN A 65 11.06 -6.92 0.85
C ASN A 65 10.77 -6.17 -0.45
N ALA A 66 10.54 -6.92 -1.52
CA ALA A 66 9.88 -6.37 -2.69
C ALA A 66 8.40 -6.20 -2.31
N SER A 67 7.96 -4.98 -1.97
CA SER A 67 6.58 -4.69 -1.57
C SER A 67 5.57 -5.37 -2.50
N ALA A 68 4.54 -5.98 -1.91
CA ALA A 68 3.52 -6.72 -2.65
C ALA A 68 2.79 -5.82 -3.66
N PHE A 69 2.64 -4.53 -3.34
CA PHE A 69 2.02 -3.51 -4.19
C PHE A 69 2.74 -3.29 -5.53
N ARG A 70 4.04 -3.62 -5.61
CA ARG A 70 4.80 -3.55 -6.85
C ARG A 70 4.61 -4.77 -7.75
N ASN A 71 4.04 -5.85 -7.24
CA ASN A 71 3.84 -7.09 -7.98
C ASN A 71 2.47 -7.12 -8.67
N GLU A 72 2.47 -6.98 -9.99
CA GLU A 72 1.26 -6.96 -10.82
C GLU A 72 0.49 -8.29 -10.83
N LYS A 73 1.12 -9.40 -10.39
CA LYS A 73 0.42 -10.68 -10.20
C LYS A 73 -0.37 -10.73 -8.90
N LEU A 74 0.05 -9.94 -7.90
CA LEU A 74 -0.58 -9.87 -6.58
C LEU A 74 -1.62 -8.77 -6.53
N TYR A 75 -1.33 -7.60 -7.10
CA TYR A 75 -2.17 -6.41 -7.04
C TYR A 75 -2.51 -5.84 -8.41
N THR A 76 -3.77 -5.44 -8.56
CA THR A 76 -4.21 -4.57 -9.65
C THR A 76 -4.42 -3.14 -9.16
N VAL A 77 -4.26 -2.17 -10.06
CA VAL A 77 -4.47 -0.74 -9.77
C VAL A 77 -5.66 -0.24 -10.58
N ILE A 78 -6.64 0.35 -9.90
CA ILE A 78 -7.89 0.84 -10.48
C ILE A 78 -7.95 2.34 -10.22
N GLU A 79 -8.14 3.16 -11.26
CA GLU A 79 -8.44 4.59 -11.09
C GLU A 79 -9.88 4.73 -10.56
N GLU A 80 -10.05 5.27 -9.36
CA GLU A 80 -11.36 5.50 -8.73
C GLU A 80 -11.89 6.91 -9.03
N ALA A 81 -10.99 7.91 -9.03
CA ALA A 81 -11.36 9.30 -9.29
C ALA A 81 -10.26 10.00 -10.09
N ALA A 82 -10.66 10.58 -11.22
CA ALA A 82 -9.77 11.30 -12.14
C ALA A 82 -9.38 12.71 -11.67
N HIS A 83 -9.97 13.19 -10.57
CA HIS A 83 -9.69 14.47 -9.95
C HIS A 83 -9.96 14.37 -8.45
N THR A 84 -9.09 14.94 -7.62
CA THR A 84 -9.30 14.99 -6.17
C THR A 84 -8.86 16.34 -5.61
N GLU A 85 -9.45 16.77 -4.50
CA GLU A 85 -9.02 17.97 -3.77
C GLU A 85 -7.69 17.74 -3.02
N ILE A 86 -7.16 16.51 -3.06
CA ILE A 86 -5.90 16.14 -2.44
C ILE A 86 -4.75 16.76 -3.21
N THR A 87 -3.93 17.54 -2.50
CA THR A 87 -2.79 18.27 -3.06
C THR A 87 -1.46 17.53 -2.91
N GLU A 88 -1.43 16.42 -2.17
CA GLU A 88 -0.20 15.70 -1.81
C GLU A 88 -0.32 14.19 -2.09
N ARG A 89 0.77 13.58 -2.58
CA ARG A 89 0.85 12.13 -2.80
C ARG A 89 0.80 11.41 -1.45
N GLY A 90 0.07 10.31 -1.36
CA GLY A 90 -0.01 9.54 -0.12
C GLY A 90 -1.17 8.56 -0.06
N VAL A 91 -1.25 7.81 1.03
CA VAL A 91 -2.39 6.93 1.31
C VAL A 91 -3.58 7.77 1.76
N VAL A 92 -4.72 7.57 1.10
CA VAL A 92 -5.99 8.27 1.38
C VAL A 92 -6.90 7.40 2.21
N ARG A 93 -6.90 6.09 1.96
CA ARG A 93 -7.67 5.10 2.70
C ARG A 93 -6.99 3.74 2.60
N GLY A 94 -6.93 2.97 3.67
CA GLY A 94 -6.47 1.59 3.62
C GLY A 94 -7.25 0.74 4.59
N GLU A 95 -7.74 -0.40 4.13
CA GLU A 95 -8.13 -1.51 5.00
C GLU A 95 -6.94 -2.46 5.08
N VAL A 96 -5.87 -2.00 5.73
CA VAL A 96 -4.85 -2.92 6.22
C VAL A 96 -5.57 -3.74 7.28
N ARG A 97 -5.64 -5.07 7.09
CA ARG A 97 -6.18 -5.96 8.13
C ARG A 97 -5.27 -5.86 9.35
N VAL A 98 -5.62 -4.91 10.21
CA VAL A 98 -5.17 -4.79 11.57
C VAL A 98 -5.92 -5.82 12.39
N ASP A 99 -5.51 -7.08 12.26
CA ASP A 99 -5.70 -7.98 13.39
C ASP A 99 -4.78 -7.41 14.49
N ASN A 100 -5.38 -6.68 15.44
CA ASN A 100 -4.82 -5.74 16.44
C ASN A 100 -4.73 -4.25 16.07
N ILE A 101 -5.87 -3.58 15.99
CA ILE A 101 -5.98 -2.28 16.69
C ILE A 101 -7.11 -2.41 17.71
N VAL A 102 -6.76 -2.68 18.97
CA VAL A 102 -7.65 -2.33 20.08
C VAL A 102 -7.76 -0.82 20.07
N SER A 103 -8.91 -0.31 19.63
CA SER A 103 -9.33 1.03 19.95
C SER A 103 -9.38 1.18 21.47
N THR A 104 -8.54 2.06 22.01
CA THR A 104 -8.84 2.75 23.25
C THR A 104 -8.41 4.18 23.07
N GLN A 105 -9.38 4.99 22.66
CA GLN A 105 -9.37 6.40 22.98
C GLN A 105 -9.77 6.50 24.46
N VAL A 106 -8.87 7.04 25.29
CA VAL A 106 -9.15 7.44 26.68
C VAL A 106 -9.11 8.96 26.77
#